data_AF-I0BTZ5-F1
#
_entry.id   AF-I0BTZ5-F1
#
_cell.length_a   1.000
_cell.length_b   1.000
_cell.length_c   1.000
_cell.angle_alpha   90.00
_cell.angle_beta   90.00
_cell.angle_gamma   90.00
#
_symmetry.space_group_name_H-M   'P 1'
#
loop_
_entity.id
_entity.type
_entity.pdbx_description
1 polymer ?
#
loop_
_entity_poly.entity_id
_entity_poly.type
_entity_poly.pdbx_seq_one_letter_code
_entity_poly.pdbx_strand_id
1 'polypeptide(L)'
;MRKPRELVYRSSRYGFTLRLPAWWRSFCVVSRSKRDRETEYEAHFQFKYKGKIYDDIFTLLVYRMTRRQWKARGYDESPLIFVAEHDGRIFAALTPGELPHAFYDPKTDDYNYKKYGSAISLLKRMVNSDVPRILKSVRFARGSVTMKSVPYRSRKVWPVRCRRRRK
;
A
#
# COMPACT_ATOMS: atom_id res chain seq x y z
N MET A 1 22.51 -13.07 -20.17
CA MET A 1 22.06 -12.37 -18.94
C MET A 1 21.04 -13.24 -18.20
N ARG A 2 21.23 -13.51 -16.90
CA ARG A 2 20.23 -14.26 -16.11
C ARG A 2 18.98 -13.38 -15.93
N LYS A 3 17.80 -13.90 -16.29
CA LYS A 3 16.54 -13.18 -16.04
C LYS A 3 16.43 -12.89 -14.54
N PRO A 4 16.05 -11.66 -14.14
CA PRO A 4 15.91 -11.33 -12.73
C PRO A 4 14.87 -12.26 -12.11
N ARG A 5 15.17 -12.82 -10.93
CA ARG A 5 14.26 -13.71 -10.19
C ARG A 5 13.09 -12.93 -9.57
N GLU A 6 13.29 -11.64 -9.35
CA GLU A 6 12.36 -10.75 -8.66
C GLU A 6 12.22 -9.42 -9.43
N LEU A 7 11.05 -8.82 -9.34
CA LEU A 7 10.76 -7.45 -9.76
C LEU A 7 10.70 -6.58 -8.52
N VAL A 8 11.20 -5.35 -8.61
CA VAL A 8 11.11 -4.39 -7.51
C VAL A 8 10.13 -3.31 -7.92
N TYR A 9 9.08 -3.14 -7.13
CA TYR A 9 8.27 -1.94 -7.17
C TYR A 9 8.79 -0.96 -6.13
N ARG A 10 8.93 0.30 -6.53
CA ARG A 10 9.45 1.39 -5.70
C ARG A 10 8.52 2.58 -5.76
N SER A 11 8.21 3.12 -4.58
CA SER A 11 7.57 4.42 -4.45
C SER A 11 8.56 5.39 -3.81
N SER A 12 9.17 6.26 -4.61
CA SER A 12 10.13 7.26 -4.13
C SER A 12 9.49 8.26 -3.18
N ARG A 13 8.27 8.72 -3.50
CA ARG A 13 7.51 9.68 -2.70
C ARG A 13 7.23 9.21 -1.27
N TYR A 14 7.01 7.90 -1.10
CA TYR A 14 6.67 7.30 0.20
C TYR A 14 7.80 6.43 0.75
N GLY A 15 9.00 6.48 0.16
CA GLY A 15 10.22 5.89 0.71
C GLY A 15 10.26 4.36 0.79
N PHE A 16 9.36 3.64 0.12
CA PHE A 16 9.28 2.18 0.23
C PHE A 16 9.55 1.42 -1.07
N THR A 17 9.93 0.17 -0.89
CA THR A 17 10.08 -0.84 -1.95
C THR A 17 9.37 -2.12 -1.56
N LEU A 18 8.91 -2.87 -2.55
CA LEU A 18 8.40 -4.24 -2.41
C LEU A 18 8.92 -5.10 -3.55
N ARG A 19 9.09 -6.39 -3.27
CA ARG A 19 9.62 -7.37 -4.22
C ARG A 19 8.50 -8.30 -4.65
N LEU A 20 8.33 -8.43 -5.96
CA LEU A 20 7.37 -9.33 -6.59
C LEU A 20 8.12 -10.47 -7.30
N PRO A 21 7.55 -11.66 -7.40
CA PRO A 21 8.10 -12.71 -8.26
C PRO A 21 8.19 -12.23 -9.71
N ALA A 22 9.26 -12.58 -10.43
CA ALA A 22 9.44 -12.09 -11.80
C ALA A 22 8.35 -12.50 -12.79
N TRP A 23 7.68 -13.61 -12.54
CA TRP A 23 6.59 -14.09 -13.38
C TRP A 23 5.32 -13.23 -13.27
N TRP A 24 5.17 -12.43 -12.21
CA TRP A 24 4.05 -11.46 -12.09
C TRP A 24 4.04 -10.42 -13.21
N ARG A 25 5.19 -10.17 -13.87
CA ARG A 25 5.30 -9.16 -14.95
C ARG A 25 4.25 -9.33 -16.05
N SER A 26 3.88 -10.56 -16.37
CA SER A 26 2.91 -10.85 -17.44
C SER A 26 1.45 -10.79 -16.96
N PHE A 27 1.22 -10.79 -15.65
CA PHE A 27 -0.11 -10.96 -15.05
C PHE A 27 -0.51 -9.83 -14.10
N CYS A 28 0.33 -8.82 -13.95
CA CYS A 28 0.08 -7.69 -13.05
C CYS A 28 0.33 -6.37 -13.78
N VAL A 29 -0.61 -5.45 -13.62
CA VAL A 29 -0.47 -4.04 -13.97
C VAL A 29 -0.63 -3.23 -12.69
N VAL A 30 0.15 -2.16 -12.54
CA VAL A 30 0.04 -1.31 -11.34
C VAL A 30 -0.61 0.02 -11.69
N SER A 31 -1.73 0.32 -11.04
CA SER A 31 -2.39 1.62 -11.08
C SER A 31 -2.15 2.38 -9.77
N ARG A 32 -2.04 3.70 -9.86
CA ARG A 32 -1.79 4.61 -8.71
C ARG A 32 -2.92 5.62 -8.50
N SER A 33 -4.07 5.35 -9.09
CA SER A 33 -5.25 6.20 -8.97
C SER A 33 -5.82 6.07 -7.56
N LYS A 34 -5.94 7.19 -6.86
CA LYS A 34 -6.52 7.25 -5.51
C LYS A 34 -8.05 7.11 -5.60
N ARG A 35 -8.64 6.20 -4.81
CA ARG A 35 -10.08 5.94 -4.75
C ARG A 35 -10.69 6.30 -3.39
N ASP A 36 -9.99 6.03 -2.29
CA ASP A 36 -10.41 6.38 -0.93
C ASP A 36 -9.94 7.80 -0.61
N ARG A 37 -10.79 8.61 0.06
CA ARG A 37 -10.43 9.97 0.46
C ARG A 37 -9.43 9.98 1.62
N GLU A 38 -9.50 8.99 2.50
CA GLU A 38 -8.73 8.91 3.75
C GLU A 38 -7.27 8.49 3.53
N THR A 39 -6.98 7.84 2.40
CA THR A 39 -5.63 7.41 2.03
C THR A 39 -4.80 8.59 1.54
N GLU A 40 -3.50 8.60 1.85
CA GLU A 40 -2.54 9.51 1.22
C GLU A 40 -2.06 8.94 -0.13
N TYR A 41 -2.07 7.61 -0.27
CA TYR A 41 -1.56 6.89 -1.43
C TYR A 41 -2.21 5.53 -1.61
N GLU A 42 -2.37 5.14 -2.88
CA GLU A 42 -2.87 3.83 -3.27
C GLU A 42 -2.04 3.27 -4.43
N ALA A 43 -1.66 2.01 -4.32
CA ALA A 43 -1.08 1.24 -5.40
C ALA A 43 -1.88 -0.04 -5.60
N HIS A 44 -2.65 -0.07 -6.68
CA HIS A 44 -3.51 -1.18 -7.08
C HIS A 44 -2.72 -2.14 -7.98
N PHE A 45 -2.49 -3.36 -7.52
CA PHE A 45 -1.84 -4.41 -8.30
C PHE A 45 -2.93 -5.22 -9.02
N GLN A 46 -3.33 -4.77 -10.20
CA GLN A 46 -4.45 -5.30 -10.96
C GLN A 46 -4.08 -6.60 -11.67
N PHE A 47 -4.99 -7.57 -11.63
CA PHE A 47 -4.81 -8.83 -12.33
C PHE A 47 -4.99 -8.63 -13.83
N LYS A 48 -4.02 -9.08 -14.61
CA LYS A 48 -4.06 -9.10 -16.07
C LYS A 48 -4.01 -10.53 -16.57
N TYR A 49 -4.93 -10.90 -17.44
CA TYR A 49 -4.92 -12.22 -18.05
C TYR A 49 -5.42 -12.16 -19.50
N LYS A 50 -4.66 -12.78 -20.42
CA LYS A 50 -4.97 -12.80 -21.87
C LYS A 50 -5.33 -11.43 -22.45
N GLY A 51 -4.58 -10.39 -22.06
CA GLY A 51 -4.75 -9.03 -22.55
C GLY A 51 -5.84 -8.20 -21.86
N LYS A 52 -6.69 -8.81 -21.02
CA LYS A 52 -7.71 -8.10 -20.24
C LYS A 52 -7.20 -7.79 -18.83
N ILE A 53 -7.60 -6.63 -18.32
CA ILE A 53 -7.35 -6.22 -16.93
C ILE A 53 -8.64 -6.48 -16.15
N TYR A 54 -8.50 -7.07 -14.98
CA TYR A 54 -9.56 -7.43 -14.05
C TYR A 54 -9.34 -6.66 -12.73
N ASP A 55 -9.99 -7.12 -11.66
CA ASP A 55 -9.88 -6.52 -10.33
C ASP A 55 -8.49 -6.70 -9.70
N ASP A 56 -8.30 -6.04 -8.57
CA ASP A 56 -7.04 -5.99 -7.85
C ASP A 56 -6.68 -7.36 -7.28
N ILE A 57 -5.43 -7.80 -7.46
CA ILE A 57 -4.85 -8.93 -6.73
C ILE A 57 -4.66 -8.53 -5.27
N PHE A 58 -4.13 -7.33 -5.07
CA PHE A 58 -4.10 -6.64 -3.79
C PHE A 58 -3.86 -5.14 -4.03
N THR A 59 -4.18 -4.35 -3.02
CA THR A 59 -3.93 -2.90 -3.03
C THR A 59 -3.09 -2.56 -1.82
N LEU A 60 -2.02 -1.80 -2.02
CA LEU A 60 -1.23 -1.22 -0.95
C LEU A 60 -1.73 0.22 -0.70
N LEU A 61 -2.06 0.49 0.55
CA LEU A 61 -2.67 1.73 1.01
C LEU A 61 -1.73 2.41 2.01
N VAL A 62 -1.62 3.73 1.93
CA VAL A 62 -0.84 4.51 2.90
C VAL A 62 -1.76 5.53 3.54
N TYR A 63 -1.80 5.52 4.87
CA TYR A 63 -2.61 6.44 5.66
C TYR A 63 -1.72 7.38 6.45
N ARG A 64 -2.10 8.66 6.51
CA ARG A 64 -1.41 9.66 7.34
C ARG A 64 -1.95 9.63 8.76
N MET A 65 -1.60 8.60 9.51
CA MET A 65 -1.97 8.42 10.90
C MET A 65 -0.94 7.57 11.64
N THR A 66 -1.00 7.59 12.98
CA THR A 66 -0.18 6.73 13.86
C THR A 66 -0.87 5.40 14.14
N ARG A 67 -0.13 4.40 14.64
CA ARG A 67 -0.72 3.10 15.05
C ARG A 67 -1.76 3.24 16.15
N ARG A 68 -1.64 4.24 17.04
CA ARG A 68 -2.65 4.51 18.07
C ARG A 68 -3.97 4.99 17.45
N GLN A 69 -3.90 5.91 16.48
CA GLN A 69 -5.08 6.40 15.77
C GLN A 69 -5.73 5.29 14.93
N TRP A 70 -4.92 4.45 14.29
CA TRP A 70 -5.39 3.27 13.57
C TRP A 70 -6.26 2.38 14.46
N LYS A 71 -5.75 2.03 15.65
CA LYS A 71 -6.50 1.22 16.64
C LYS A 71 -7.76 1.92 17.13
N ALA A 72 -7.65 3.20 17.49
CA ALA A 72 -8.78 3.97 18.00
C ALA A 72 -9.93 4.12 16.99
N ARG A 73 -9.63 4.03 15.68
CA ARG A 73 -10.62 4.05 14.59
C ARG A 73 -11.17 2.66 14.24
N GLY A 74 -10.76 1.61 14.94
CA GLY A 74 -11.29 0.26 14.74
C GLY A 74 -10.73 -0.48 13.51
N TYR A 75 -9.68 0.03 12.84
CA TYR A 75 -9.16 -0.64 11.65
C TYR A 75 -8.52 -2.01 11.92
N ASP A 76 -8.21 -2.35 13.16
CA ASP A 76 -7.76 -3.70 13.52
C ASP A 76 -8.86 -4.76 13.33
N GLU A 77 -10.14 -4.36 13.27
CA GLU A 77 -11.29 -5.22 12.97
C GLU A 77 -11.71 -5.15 11.48
N SER A 78 -11.07 -4.27 10.71
CA SER A 78 -11.35 -4.10 9.28
C SER A 78 -10.66 -5.19 8.44
N PRO A 79 -11.07 -5.39 7.17
CA PRO A 79 -10.37 -6.30 6.26
C PRO A 79 -8.97 -5.81 5.86
N LEU A 80 -8.52 -4.65 6.35
CA LEU A 80 -7.18 -4.13 6.07
C LEU A 80 -6.12 -4.89 6.87
N ILE A 81 -5.12 -5.38 6.14
CA ILE A 81 -3.95 -6.03 6.70
C ILE A 81 -2.92 -4.96 7.04
N PHE A 82 -2.61 -4.77 8.33
CA PHE A 82 -1.51 -3.91 8.73
C PHE A 82 -0.17 -4.47 8.21
N VAL A 83 0.61 -3.62 7.53
CA VAL A 83 1.91 -4.00 6.97
C VAL A 83 3.05 -3.40 7.79
N ALA A 84 3.03 -2.08 8.02
CA ALA A 84 4.08 -1.39 8.75
C ALA A 84 3.64 0.02 9.20
N GLU A 85 4.34 0.55 10.20
CA GLU A 85 4.32 1.98 10.54
C GLU A 85 5.69 2.58 10.21
N HIS A 86 5.70 3.69 9.47
CA HIS A 86 6.94 4.38 9.11
C HIS A 86 6.68 5.88 8.88
N ASP A 87 7.52 6.75 9.45
CA ASP A 87 7.45 8.21 9.32
C ASP A 87 6.03 8.80 9.53
N GLY A 88 5.38 8.37 10.62
CA GLY A 88 4.04 8.85 11.01
C GLY A 88 2.93 8.41 10.05
N ARG A 89 3.16 7.35 9.29
CA ARG A 89 2.19 6.76 8.35
C ARG A 89 2.00 5.28 8.62
N ILE A 90 0.80 4.81 8.36
CA ILE A 90 0.47 3.39 8.34
C ILE A 90 0.45 2.92 6.89
N PHE A 91 1.17 1.83 6.64
CA PHE A 91 1.10 1.05 5.43
C PHE A 91 0.19 -0.14 5.70
N ALA A 92 -0.85 -0.28 4.89
CA ALA A 92 -1.81 -1.37 4.97
C ALA A 92 -2.00 -2.00 3.59
N ALA A 93 -2.53 -3.21 3.56
CA ALA A 93 -2.89 -3.89 2.33
C ALA A 93 -4.34 -4.37 2.38
N LEU A 94 -4.99 -4.42 1.23
CA LEU A 94 -6.29 -5.03 1.05
C LEU A 94 -6.19 -6.07 -0.05
N THR A 95 -6.72 -7.26 0.21
CA THR A 95 -6.89 -8.32 -0.79
C THR A 95 -8.37 -8.46 -1.13
N PRO A 96 -8.73 -8.85 -2.36
CA PRO A 96 -10.12 -9.10 -2.70
C PRO A 96 -10.69 -10.25 -1.85
N GLY A 97 -11.92 -10.09 -1.35
CA GLY A 97 -12.65 -11.16 -0.68
C GLY A 97 -13.27 -12.16 -1.67
N GLU A 98 -13.51 -11.73 -2.90
CA GLU A 98 -14.21 -12.50 -3.94
C GLU A 98 -13.43 -12.51 -5.25
N LEU A 99 -13.80 -13.42 -6.16
CA LEU A 99 -13.22 -13.43 -7.50
C LEU A 99 -13.78 -12.26 -8.33
N PRO A 100 -13.08 -11.82 -9.39
CA PRO A 100 -13.56 -10.74 -10.23
C PRO A 100 -14.97 -11.02 -10.77
N HIS A 101 -15.86 -10.01 -10.70
CA HIS A 101 -17.24 -10.16 -11.16
C HIS A 101 -17.33 -10.58 -12.64
N ALA A 102 -16.33 -10.21 -13.45
CA ALA A 102 -16.20 -10.66 -14.83
C ALA A 102 -16.08 -12.19 -15.02
N PHE A 103 -15.82 -12.94 -13.94
CA PHE A 103 -15.78 -14.41 -13.94
C PHE A 103 -17.13 -15.04 -13.60
N TYR A 104 -18.11 -14.25 -13.16
CA TYR A 104 -19.45 -14.69 -12.82
C TYR A 104 -20.25 -15.10 -14.04
N ASP A 105 -21.08 -16.14 -13.90
CA ASP A 105 -22.07 -16.55 -14.88
C ASP A 105 -23.47 -16.27 -14.34
N PRO A 106 -24.19 -15.28 -14.89
CA PRO A 106 -25.51 -14.92 -14.39
C PRO A 106 -26.56 -16.01 -14.64
N LYS A 107 -26.28 -17.01 -15.50
CA LYS A 107 -27.23 -18.11 -15.75
C LYS A 107 -27.20 -19.18 -14.68
N THR A 108 -26.02 -19.45 -14.12
CA THR A 108 -25.84 -20.48 -13.08
C THR A 108 -25.75 -19.89 -11.69
N ASP A 109 -25.75 -18.56 -11.57
CA ASP A 109 -25.57 -17.82 -10.33
C ASP A 109 -24.26 -18.23 -9.60
N ASP A 110 -23.22 -18.54 -10.37
CA ASP A 110 -21.91 -19.01 -9.87
C ASP A 110 -20.79 -18.61 -10.85
N TYR A 111 -19.53 -18.76 -10.44
CA TYR A 111 -18.36 -18.50 -11.26
C TYR A 111 -18.21 -19.51 -12.40
N ASN A 112 -17.88 -19.01 -13.59
CA ASN A 112 -17.64 -19.84 -14.76
C ASN A 112 -16.23 -20.48 -14.73
N TYR A 113 -16.08 -21.55 -13.95
CA TYR A 113 -14.83 -22.31 -13.83
C TYR A 113 -14.41 -22.98 -15.14
N LYS A 114 -15.35 -23.31 -16.04
CA LYS A 114 -15.03 -23.88 -17.36
C LYS A 114 -14.26 -22.88 -18.23
N LYS A 115 -14.69 -21.62 -18.24
CA LYS A 115 -14.09 -20.56 -19.04
C LYS A 115 -12.87 -19.93 -18.37
N TYR A 116 -12.93 -19.72 -17.05
CA TYR A 116 -11.93 -18.95 -16.31
C TYR A 116 -11.09 -19.80 -15.36
N GLY A 117 -11.21 -21.12 -15.34
CA GLY A 117 -10.52 -22.00 -14.39
C GLY A 117 -9.03 -21.70 -14.24
N SER A 118 -8.28 -21.62 -15.35
CA SER A 118 -6.85 -21.28 -15.29
C SER A 118 -6.57 -19.87 -14.73
N ALA A 119 -7.40 -18.89 -15.07
CA ALA A 119 -7.27 -17.53 -14.56
C ALA A 119 -7.56 -17.47 -13.06
N ILE A 120 -8.62 -18.17 -12.61
CA ILE A 120 -9.01 -18.29 -11.21
C ILE A 120 -7.92 -18.99 -10.40
N SER A 121 -7.39 -20.12 -10.87
CA SER A 121 -6.31 -20.84 -10.19
C SER A 121 -5.05 -19.97 -10.07
N LEU A 122 -4.71 -19.22 -11.13
CA LEU A 122 -3.58 -18.30 -11.10
C LEU A 122 -3.81 -17.16 -10.10
N LEU A 123 -4.97 -16.52 -10.12
CA LEU A 123 -5.32 -15.45 -9.20
C LEU A 123 -5.30 -15.94 -7.74
N LYS A 124 -5.91 -17.09 -7.45
CA LYS A 124 -5.88 -17.72 -6.12
C LYS A 124 -4.45 -17.97 -5.64
N ARG A 125 -3.54 -18.43 -6.52
CA ARG A 125 -2.13 -18.58 -6.19
C ARG A 125 -1.47 -17.22 -5.87
N MET A 126 -1.70 -16.22 -6.71
CA MET A 126 -1.15 -14.88 -6.50
C MET A 126 -1.60 -14.31 -5.14
N VAL A 127 -2.90 -14.34 -4.86
CA VAL A 127 -3.49 -13.80 -3.62
C VAL A 127 -3.04 -14.62 -2.40
N ASN A 128 -3.25 -15.93 -2.39
CA ASN A 128 -3.08 -16.73 -1.17
C ASN A 128 -1.63 -17.09 -0.88
N SER A 129 -0.81 -17.31 -1.92
CA SER A 129 0.58 -17.77 -1.73
C SER A 129 1.58 -16.63 -1.80
N ASP A 130 1.44 -15.73 -2.76
CA ASP A 130 2.48 -14.74 -3.04
C ASP A 130 2.28 -13.43 -2.27
N VAL A 131 1.04 -12.88 -2.21
CA VAL A 131 0.79 -11.59 -1.54
C VAL A 131 1.35 -11.57 -0.11
N PRO A 132 1.12 -12.58 0.76
CA PRO A 132 1.71 -12.57 2.11
C PRO A 132 3.24 -12.45 2.11
N ARG A 133 3.92 -13.06 1.14
CA ARG A 133 5.39 -13.00 1.00
C ARG A 133 5.83 -11.63 0.45
N ILE A 134 5.09 -11.09 -0.50
CA ILE A 134 5.33 -9.76 -1.08
C ILE A 134 5.18 -8.69 0.01
N LEU A 135 4.12 -8.73 0.82
CA LEU A 135 3.91 -7.77 1.90
C LEU A 135 5.03 -7.83 2.96
N LYS A 136 5.52 -9.03 3.30
CA LYS A 136 6.70 -9.20 4.18
C LYS A 136 8.00 -8.64 3.58
N SER A 137 8.06 -8.45 2.26
CA SER A 137 9.22 -7.88 1.57
C SER A 137 9.26 -6.36 1.58
N VAL A 138 8.25 -5.69 2.15
CA VAL A 138 8.23 -4.23 2.23
C VAL A 138 9.44 -3.74 3.02
N ARG A 139 10.21 -2.86 2.39
CA ARG A 139 11.40 -2.22 2.97
C ARG A 139 11.32 -0.72 2.78
N PHE A 140 11.69 0.01 3.81
CA PHE A 140 11.83 1.45 3.81
C PHE A 140 13.30 1.81 3.66
N ALA A 141 13.61 2.79 2.82
CA ALA A 141 14.97 3.29 2.72
C ALA A 141 15.36 3.94 4.05
N ARG A 142 16.42 3.46 4.70
CA ARG A 142 17.02 4.18 5.83
C ARG A 142 17.63 5.47 5.28
N GLY A 143 17.02 6.62 5.57
CA GLY A 143 17.68 7.93 5.45
C GLY A 143 17.28 8.83 4.27
N SER A 144 16.01 8.90 3.86
CA SER A 144 15.51 10.13 3.21
C SER A 144 14.75 10.97 4.22
N VAL A 145 15.47 11.58 5.17
CA VAL A 145 14.97 12.75 5.89
C VAL A 145 14.88 13.88 4.88
N THR A 146 13.78 13.93 4.11
CA THR A 146 13.37 15.12 3.36
C THR A 146 12.24 15.81 4.11
N MET A 147 12.55 16.24 5.32
CA MET A 147 12.13 17.54 5.80
C MET A 147 13.26 18.07 6.67
N LYS A 148 14.07 18.96 6.11
CA LYS A 148 14.76 19.97 6.91
C LYS A 148 13.65 20.70 7.65
N SER A 149 13.39 20.33 8.91
CA SER A 149 12.65 21.19 9.81
C SER A 149 13.46 22.47 9.89
N VAL A 150 13.07 23.50 9.15
CA VAL A 150 13.55 24.84 9.44
C VAL A 150 12.93 25.13 10.81
N PRO A 151 13.72 25.21 11.90
CA PRO A 151 13.14 25.57 13.18
C PRO A 151 12.49 26.95 13.00
N TYR A 152 11.29 27.11 13.56
CA TYR A 152 10.63 28.40 13.62
C TYR A 152 11.54 29.32 14.45
N ARG A 153 12.41 30.10 13.79
CA ARG A 153 13.17 31.15 14.46
C ARG A 153 12.18 32.23 14.83
N SER A 154 11.68 32.20 16.07
CA SER A 154 11.04 33.34 16.70
C SER A 154 12.09 34.44 16.91
N ARG A 155 12.47 35.15 15.84
CA ARG A 155 13.15 36.44 15.99
C ARG A 155 12.12 37.44 16.49
N LYS A 156 12.14 37.65 17.80
CA LYS A 156 11.65 38.79 18.61
C LYS A 156 10.87 38.30 19.84
N VAL A 157 11.58 37.70 20.80
CA VAL A 157 11.25 37.96 22.21
C VAL A 157 12.14 39.11 22.62
N TRP A 158 11.53 40.29 22.75
CA TRP A 158 12.17 41.45 23.37
C TRP A 158 12.56 41.09 24.80
N PRO A 159 13.80 41.35 25.26
CA PRO A 159 14.11 41.22 26.67
C PRO A 159 13.42 42.36 27.41
N VAL A 160 12.36 42.03 28.15
CA VAL A 160 11.78 42.90 29.17
C VAL A 160 12.89 43.21 30.17
N ARG A 161 13.38 44.44 30.16
CA ARG A 161 14.28 44.96 31.21
C ARG A 161 13.46 45.09 32.49
N CYS A 162 13.46 44.06 33.34
CA CYS A 162 13.10 44.22 34.73
C CYS A 162 14.16 45.11 35.42
N ARG A 163 13.90 46.42 35.47
CA ARG A 163 14.59 47.31 36.41
C ARG A 163 14.14 46.96 37.82
N ARG A 164 14.99 46.22 38.55
CA ARG A 164 14.88 46.08 40.00
C ARG A 164 15.08 47.47 40.63
N ARG A 165 14.04 47.96 41.31
CA ARG A 165 14.17 48.98 42.35
C ARG A 165 15.13 48.44 43.42
N ARG A 166 16.16 49.22 43.77
CA ARG A 166 16.82 49.12 45.06
C ARG A 166 16.64 50.44 45.79
N LYS A 167 16.27 50.26 47.06
CA LYS A 167 16.08 51.16 48.19
C LYS A 167 16.64 52.58 48.03
#